data_AF-A0AA45XPX4-F1
#
_entry.id   AF-A0AA45XPX4-F1
#
_cell.length_a   1.000
_cell.length_b   1.000
_cell.length_c   1.000
_cell.angle_alpha   90.00
_cell.angle_beta   90.00
_cell.angle_gamma   90.00
#
_symmetry.space_group_name_H-M   'P 1'
#
loop_
_entity.id
_entity.type
_entity.pdbx_description
1 polymer ?
#
loop_
_entity_poly.entity_id
_entity_poly.type
_entity_poly.pdbx_seq_one_letter_code
_entity_poly.pdbx_strand_id
1 'polypeptide(L)'
;MKKMPRWLAVFAALLLPFAAVAQQKGLDIDIIGGNASALPITIVPMPYQGSAAAPQTDVAGVVRADLERSGQFRTLPEAQIVEKPIRGGDIQFATWRALKQNYIVVGRVMDAGAGAYRVEYELFDVPKGERLLGLAMTARGNAMRDVAHQMADAIYEKITGVRGAFWTRIAYVTASGKGDAMRYALMVADSDGFNPQTIVRSAEPLLSPSWSPDGNKLAYVSFERGNSAIYIQNISTGARELVTSFRGINSAPAFSPDGRKLALTLSRSGNPEIYVMDLGSKQLTQLTNHFAIDTEPTWAPDGSAVYFTSDRGGRPQVYKVGAGGGSAERVTFQGNYNAKPSVSYDGKKIAVAQGSGNSYKIALMDSSLGSPRWSTLSPGSLDESPSFSPNASMVLYAAREGGRGVLYAVSADARVRQRLVLADGDVREPAWSPYRTQR
;
A
#
# COMPACT_ATOMS: atom_id res chain seq x y z
N MET A 1 21.89 18.47 73.33
CA MET A 1 21.37 17.14 73.68
C MET A 1 20.68 16.53 72.47
N LYS A 2 20.94 15.23 72.26
CA LYS A 2 20.35 14.29 71.29
C LYS A 2 20.87 14.36 69.83
N LYS A 3 21.44 13.21 69.47
CA LYS A 3 22.12 12.80 68.24
C LYS A 3 21.08 12.37 67.19
N MET A 4 21.39 12.53 65.91
CA MET A 4 20.83 11.68 64.85
C MET A 4 21.97 11.00 64.08
N PRO A 5 21.88 9.69 63.80
CA PRO A 5 23.00 8.92 63.32
C PRO A 5 23.12 8.98 61.79
N ARG A 6 24.38 9.11 61.36
CA ARG A 6 24.90 8.54 60.11
C ARG A 6 24.41 7.10 60.01
N TRP A 7 23.88 6.68 58.87
CA TRP A 7 24.02 5.34 58.25
C TRP A 7 23.51 5.41 56.81
N LEU A 8 24.12 4.58 55.95
CA LEU A 8 23.90 4.41 54.50
C LEU A 8 24.59 5.40 53.56
N ALA A 9 25.90 5.56 53.76
CA ALA A 9 26.82 5.49 52.63
C ALA A 9 27.07 3.99 52.35
N VAL A 10 26.97 3.59 51.08
CA VAL A 10 27.21 2.27 50.44
C VAL A 10 25.95 1.83 49.67
N PHE A 11 25.79 2.40 48.47
CA PHE A 11 25.40 1.73 47.22
C PHE A 11 25.44 2.76 46.08
N ALA A 12 26.63 3.34 45.87
CA ALA A 12 26.93 4.26 44.77
C ALA A 12 27.97 3.60 43.86
N ALA A 13 27.58 2.53 43.18
CA ALA A 13 28.32 1.95 42.05
C ALA A 13 27.47 0.83 41.42
N LEU A 14 26.55 1.18 40.51
CA LEU A 14 26.03 0.35 39.40
C LEU A 14 24.76 0.98 38.81
N LEU A 15 24.91 2.15 38.18
CA LEU A 15 23.94 2.63 37.19
C LEU A 15 24.73 3.23 36.02
N LEU A 16 25.38 2.33 35.27
CA LEU A 16 25.68 2.60 33.86
C LEU A 16 24.33 2.79 33.16
N PRO A 17 24.08 3.92 32.47
CA PRO A 17 22.94 3.97 31.57
C PRO A 17 23.28 3.03 30.41
N PHE A 18 22.65 1.87 30.38
CA PHE A 18 22.49 1.14 29.13
C PHE A 18 21.78 2.08 28.17
N ALA A 19 22.53 2.67 27.24
CA ALA A 19 21.98 3.20 26.03
C ALA A 19 21.29 2.01 25.34
N ALA A 20 19.98 1.90 25.55
CA ALA A 20 19.16 1.03 24.74
C ALA A 20 19.26 1.58 23.32
N VAL A 21 20.09 0.94 22.49
CA VAL A 21 19.98 1.06 21.05
C VAL A 21 18.55 0.63 20.75
N ALA A 22 17.70 1.58 20.38
CA ALA A 22 16.38 1.30 19.86
C ALA A 22 16.59 0.50 18.57
N GLN A 23 16.60 -0.82 18.71
CA GLN A 23 16.46 -1.72 17.58
C GLN A 23 15.12 -1.36 16.95
N GLN A 24 15.16 -0.82 15.72
CA GLN A 24 13.99 -0.71 14.86
C GLN A 24 13.39 -2.12 14.78
N LYS A 25 12.40 -2.43 15.62
CA LYS A 25 11.63 -3.64 15.47
C LYS A 25 10.90 -3.50 14.14
N GLY A 26 11.35 -4.30 13.17
CA GLY A 26 10.61 -4.53 11.94
C GLY A 26 9.19 -4.95 12.29
N LEU A 27 8.27 -4.50 11.44
CA LEU A 27 6.84 -4.69 11.59
C LEU A 27 6.50 -6.18 11.63
N ASP A 28 5.72 -6.62 12.61
CA ASP A 28 5.15 -7.97 12.61
C ASP A 28 3.98 -8.01 11.63
N ILE A 29 4.10 -8.85 10.61
CA ILE A 29 3.08 -9.06 9.59
C ILE A 29 2.42 -10.40 9.87
N ASP A 30 1.11 -10.40 10.14
CA ASP A 30 0.31 -11.61 10.26
C ASP A 30 -0.46 -11.86 8.95
N ILE A 31 -0.15 -12.97 8.29
CA ILE A 31 -0.95 -13.49 7.17
C ILE A 31 -2.11 -14.29 7.76
N ILE A 32 -3.34 -13.83 7.50
CA ILE A 32 -4.57 -14.44 7.99
C ILE A 32 -5.26 -15.17 6.84
N GLY A 33 -5.31 -16.49 6.93
CA GLY A 33 -5.88 -17.38 5.91
C GLY A 33 -4.84 -17.99 4.97
N GLY A 34 -5.25 -18.96 4.15
CA GLY A 34 -4.38 -19.62 3.17
C GLY A 34 -5.15 -19.99 1.91
N ASN A 35 -4.51 -19.85 0.74
CA ASN A 35 -5.10 -20.22 -0.55
C ASN A 35 -4.66 -21.65 -0.92
N ALA A 36 -5.59 -22.62 -0.83
CA ALA A 36 -5.30 -24.02 -1.19
C ALA A 36 -4.94 -24.22 -2.68
N SER A 37 -5.29 -23.26 -3.54
CA SER A 37 -4.92 -23.24 -4.97
C SER A 37 -3.59 -22.53 -5.25
N ALA A 38 -2.89 -22.03 -4.22
CA ALA A 38 -1.63 -21.32 -4.41
C ALA A 38 -0.55 -22.24 -5.00
N LEU A 39 0.21 -21.70 -5.94
CA LEU A 39 1.25 -22.42 -6.66
C LEU A 39 2.45 -22.70 -5.73
N PRO A 40 2.87 -23.96 -5.55
CA PRO A 40 4.06 -24.30 -4.79
C PRO A 40 5.33 -23.75 -5.46
N ILE A 41 6.11 -22.97 -4.71
CA ILE A 41 7.39 -22.43 -5.18
C ILE A 41 8.43 -22.45 -4.07
N THR A 42 9.65 -22.92 -4.35
CA THR A 42 10.75 -22.80 -3.41
C THR A 42 11.60 -21.58 -3.73
N ILE A 43 11.82 -20.72 -2.74
CA ILE A 43 12.84 -19.66 -2.79
C ILE A 43 14.02 -20.11 -1.94
N VAL A 44 15.07 -20.59 -2.60
CA VAL A 44 16.28 -21.10 -1.92
C VAL A 44 17.05 -19.92 -1.30
N PRO A 45 17.56 -20.04 -0.06
CA PRO A 45 18.40 -19.01 0.54
C PRO A 45 19.56 -18.64 -0.38
N MET A 46 19.78 -17.35 -0.57
CA MET A 46 20.80 -16.82 -1.49
C MET A 46 22.04 -16.43 -0.70
N PRO A 47 23.10 -17.27 -0.68
CA PRO A 47 24.28 -16.96 0.10
C PRO A 47 25.02 -15.74 -0.47
N TYR A 48 25.63 -14.99 0.42
CA TYR A 48 26.60 -13.96 0.07
C TYR A 48 27.96 -14.60 -0.23
N GLN A 49 28.47 -14.36 -1.44
CA GLN A 49 29.75 -14.84 -1.98
C GLN A 49 30.67 -13.64 -2.26
N GLY A 50 30.95 -12.83 -1.24
CA GLY A 50 31.85 -11.69 -1.34
C GLY A 50 32.86 -11.64 -0.20
N SER A 51 33.75 -10.67 -0.30
CA SER A 51 34.83 -10.40 0.66
C SER A 51 34.53 -9.24 1.61
N ALA A 52 33.52 -8.43 1.28
CA ALA A 52 33.04 -7.34 2.12
C ALA A 52 32.03 -7.82 3.19
N ALA A 53 31.41 -6.88 3.89
CA ALA A 53 30.29 -7.19 4.78
C ALA A 53 29.07 -7.61 3.96
N ALA A 54 28.40 -8.69 4.37
CA ALA A 54 27.13 -9.11 3.78
C ALA A 54 26.07 -8.01 3.89
N PRO A 55 25.14 -7.89 2.92
CA PRO A 55 24.04 -6.93 3.02
C PRO A 55 23.15 -7.30 4.21
N GLN A 56 22.60 -6.28 4.89
CA GLN A 56 21.67 -6.49 6.00
C GLN A 56 20.34 -7.12 5.56
N THR A 57 19.98 -6.98 4.28
CA THR A 57 18.72 -7.51 3.74
C THR A 57 18.89 -8.98 3.34
N ASP A 58 18.06 -9.85 3.90
CA ASP A 58 17.82 -11.19 3.36
C ASP A 58 16.94 -11.10 2.10
N VAL A 59 17.58 -11.14 0.93
CA VAL A 59 16.91 -11.03 -0.37
C VAL A 59 15.92 -12.18 -0.59
N ALA A 60 16.32 -13.41 -0.27
CA ALA A 60 15.47 -14.59 -0.44
C ALA A 60 14.26 -14.53 0.49
N GLY A 61 14.46 -14.09 1.74
CA GLY A 61 13.39 -13.88 2.70
C GLY A 61 12.36 -12.85 2.26
N VAL A 62 12.80 -11.71 1.72
CA VAL A 62 11.88 -10.68 1.19
C VAL A 62 11.08 -11.21 0.00
N VAL A 63 11.73 -11.86 -0.97
CA VAL A 63 11.05 -12.46 -2.13
C VAL A 63 10.03 -13.51 -1.70
N ARG A 64 10.40 -14.36 -0.74
CA ARG A 64 9.50 -15.37 -0.17
C ARG A 64 8.25 -14.72 0.40
N ALA A 65 8.44 -13.71 1.26
CA ALA A 65 7.33 -13.00 1.89
C ALA A 65 6.44 -12.28 0.87
N ASP A 66 7.02 -11.69 -0.18
CA ASP A 66 6.27 -11.02 -1.25
C ASP A 66 5.33 -11.98 -1.99
N LEU A 67 5.88 -13.11 -2.44
CA LEU A 67 5.12 -14.11 -3.17
C LEU A 67 4.01 -14.72 -2.30
N GLU A 68 4.27 -15.02 -1.03
CA GLU A 68 3.24 -15.50 -0.10
C GLU A 68 2.12 -14.48 0.12
N ARG A 69 2.48 -13.21 0.31
CA ARG A 69 1.52 -12.12 0.56
C ARG A 69 0.62 -11.82 -0.64
N SER A 70 1.02 -12.21 -1.84
CA SER A 70 0.15 -12.14 -3.02
C SER A 70 -1.02 -13.13 -2.99
N GLY A 71 -0.91 -14.18 -2.16
CA GLY A 71 -1.86 -15.29 -2.09
C GLY A 71 -1.88 -16.21 -3.32
N GLN A 72 -1.08 -15.93 -4.36
CA GLN A 72 -0.96 -16.78 -5.55
C GLN A 72 0.07 -17.89 -5.36
N PHE A 73 0.96 -17.75 -4.39
CA PHE A 73 2.07 -18.67 -4.15
C PHE A 73 2.07 -19.20 -2.72
N ARG A 74 2.50 -20.45 -2.58
CA ARG A 74 2.78 -21.06 -1.29
C ARG A 74 4.25 -21.45 -1.28
N THR A 75 5.04 -20.83 -0.41
CA THR A 75 6.47 -21.12 -0.38
C THR A 75 6.79 -22.30 0.53
N LEU A 76 7.89 -22.99 0.22
CA LEU A 76 8.44 -24.00 1.11
C LEU A 76 9.17 -23.31 2.27
N PRO A 77 8.79 -23.54 3.55
CA PRO A 77 9.48 -22.95 4.68
C PRO A 77 10.96 -23.31 4.68
N GLU A 78 11.82 -22.37 5.07
CA GLU A 78 13.27 -22.55 4.97
C GLU A 78 13.79 -23.77 5.76
N ALA A 79 13.18 -24.07 6.91
CA ALA A 79 13.52 -25.25 7.70
C ALA A 79 13.22 -26.60 6.99
N GLN A 80 12.40 -26.59 5.94
CA GLN A 80 12.03 -27.77 5.15
C GLN A 80 12.82 -27.87 3.83
N ILE A 81 13.70 -26.91 3.56
CA ILE A 81 14.56 -26.92 2.37
C ILE A 81 15.68 -27.94 2.59
N VAL A 82 15.65 -29.03 1.81
CA VAL A 82 16.55 -30.19 1.95
C VAL A 82 17.91 -30.01 1.24
N GLU A 83 17.97 -29.16 0.22
CA GLU A 83 19.18 -28.83 -0.53
C GLU A 83 19.20 -27.34 -0.88
N LYS A 84 20.38 -26.73 -0.98
CA LYS A 84 20.56 -25.28 -1.19
C LYS A 84 21.40 -24.98 -2.46
N PRO A 85 20.91 -25.35 -3.65
CA PRO A 85 21.59 -25.04 -4.90
C PRO A 85 21.68 -23.52 -5.11
N ILE A 86 22.81 -23.04 -5.61
CA ILE A 86 23.07 -21.60 -5.80
C ILE A 86 23.02 -21.19 -7.28
N ARG A 87 23.05 -22.17 -8.19
CA ARG A 87 22.95 -22.00 -9.64
C ARG A 87 22.08 -23.10 -10.24
N GLY A 88 21.54 -22.85 -11.43
CA GLY A 88 20.69 -23.80 -12.14
C GLY A 88 21.30 -25.18 -12.36
N GLY A 89 22.61 -25.25 -12.63
CA GLY A 89 23.33 -26.51 -12.84
C GLY A 89 23.43 -27.40 -11.60
N ASP A 90 23.21 -26.84 -10.40
CA ASP A 90 23.30 -27.57 -9.13
C ASP A 90 21.96 -28.21 -8.72
N ILE A 91 20.88 -27.93 -9.45
CA ILE A 91 19.51 -28.33 -9.07
C ILE A 91 19.27 -29.82 -9.33
N GLN A 92 18.89 -30.56 -8.28
CA GLN A 92 18.41 -31.92 -8.41
C GLN A 92 16.88 -31.93 -8.59
N PHE A 93 16.39 -31.78 -9.82
CA PHE A 93 14.95 -31.66 -10.10
C PHE A 93 14.10 -32.81 -9.53
N ALA A 94 14.65 -34.02 -9.43
CA ALA A 94 13.96 -35.16 -8.82
C ALA A 94 13.57 -34.89 -7.35
N THR A 95 14.44 -34.27 -6.57
CA THR A 95 14.19 -33.87 -5.18
C THR A 95 12.98 -32.93 -5.09
N TRP A 96 12.96 -31.90 -5.93
CA TRP A 96 11.92 -30.87 -5.89
C TRP A 96 10.57 -31.36 -6.42
N ARG A 97 10.57 -32.29 -7.39
CA ARG A 97 9.36 -33.01 -7.82
C ARG A 97 8.79 -33.86 -6.70
N ALA A 98 9.63 -34.55 -5.93
CA ALA A 98 9.19 -35.33 -4.78
C ALA A 98 8.59 -34.45 -3.68
N LEU A 99 9.13 -33.24 -3.49
CA LEU A 99 8.57 -32.19 -2.60
C LEU A 99 7.36 -31.46 -3.20
N LYS A 100 6.86 -31.87 -4.37
CA LYS A 100 5.71 -31.30 -5.07
C LYS A 100 5.82 -29.79 -5.30
N GLN A 101 7.02 -29.32 -5.63
CA GLN A 101 7.26 -27.94 -6.01
C GLN A 101 7.02 -27.77 -7.51
N ASN A 102 6.30 -26.72 -7.90
CA ASN A 102 6.11 -26.38 -9.31
C ASN A 102 7.28 -25.56 -9.83
N TYR A 103 7.80 -24.69 -8.97
CA TYR A 103 8.87 -23.76 -9.31
C TYR A 103 9.96 -23.76 -8.25
N ILE A 104 11.18 -23.45 -8.68
CA ILE A 104 12.31 -23.20 -7.79
C ILE A 104 13.06 -21.95 -8.24
N VAL A 105 13.46 -21.14 -7.27
CA VAL A 105 14.30 -19.97 -7.46
C VAL A 105 15.61 -20.19 -6.71
N VAL A 106 16.70 -20.14 -7.45
CA VAL A 106 18.07 -20.23 -6.93
C VAL A 106 18.80 -18.93 -7.20
N GLY A 107 19.81 -18.62 -6.40
CA GLY A 107 20.59 -17.42 -6.62
C GLY A 107 21.66 -17.21 -5.57
N ARG A 108 22.33 -16.07 -5.70
CA ARG A 108 23.46 -15.68 -4.87
C ARG A 108 23.62 -14.16 -4.86
N VAL A 109 24.25 -13.67 -3.81
CA VAL A 109 24.62 -12.26 -3.68
C VAL A 109 26.13 -12.15 -3.74
N MET A 110 26.67 -11.22 -4.52
CA MET A 110 28.11 -11.03 -4.70
C MET A 110 28.48 -9.57 -4.52
N ASP A 111 29.77 -9.28 -4.34
CA ASP A 111 30.27 -7.91 -4.40
C ASP A 111 30.21 -7.35 -5.83
N ALA A 112 29.88 -6.07 -5.96
CA ALA A 112 29.87 -5.34 -7.23
C ALA A 112 30.77 -4.09 -7.20
N GLY A 113 31.62 -3.96 -6.18
CA GLY A 113 32.51 -2.80 -5.97
C GLY A 113 31.81 -1.58 -5.39
N ALA A 114 32.58 -0.66 -4.81
CA ALA A 114 32.09 0.63 -4.28
C ALA A 114 30.87 0.54 -3.32
N GLY A 115 30.80 -0.52 -2.50
CA GLY A 115 29.70 -0.77 -1.56
C GLY A 115 28.39 -1.22 -2.21
N ALA A 116 28.44 -1.63 -3.48
CA ALA A 116 27.34 -2.25 -4.19
C ALA A 116 27.43 -3.78 -4.14
N TYR A 117 26.25 -4.40 -4.23
CA TYR A 117 26.05 -5.84 -4.31
C TYR A 117 25.38 -6.18 -5.63
N ARG A 118 25.68 -7.38 -6.15
CA ARG A 118 25.05 -7.98 -7.31
C ARG A 118 24.25 -9.20 -6.88
N VAL A 119 22.95 -9.20 -7.10
CA VAL A 119 22.07 -10.36 -6.93
C VAL A 119 21.94 -11.04 -8.29
N GLU A 120 22.33 -12.31 -8.37
CA GLU A 120 22.06 -13.16 -9.54
C GLU A 120 21.06 -14.23 -9.14
N TYR A 121 20.02 -14.43 -9.94
CA TYR A 121 19.00 -15.42 -9.66
C TYR A 121 18.44 -16.04 -10.94
N GLU A 122 17.93 -17.26 -10.79
CA GLU A 122 17.33 -18.03 -11.86
C GLU A 122 16.03 -18.69 -11.35
N LEU A 123 15.00 -18.65 -12.17
CA LEU A 123 13.71 -19.31 -11.94
C LEU A 123 13.58 -20.50 -12.88
N PHE A 124 13.18 -21.65 -12.34
CA PHE A 124 12.96 -22.88 -13.10
C PHE A 124 11.55 -23.44 -12.92
N ASP A 125 11.02 -24.02 -13.99
CA ASP A 125 9.90 -24.96 -13.97
C ASP A 125 10.43 -26.34 -13.54
N VAL A 126 10.02 -26.82 -12.37
CA VAL A 126 10.52 -28.06 -11.77
C VAL A 126 10.04 -29.31 -12.53
N PRO A 127 8.77 -29.45 -12.93
CA PRO A 127 8.32 -30.56 -13.77
C PRO A 127 9.14 -30.71 -15.04
N LYS A 128 9.34 -29.62 -15.79
CA LYS A 128 10.04 -29.64 -17.09
C LYS A 128 11.56 -29.62 -16.96
N GLY A 129 12.09 -29.14 -15.83
CA GLY A 129 13.53 -28.91 -15.68
C GLY A 129 14.04 -27.74 -16.53
N GLU A 130 13.16 -26.80 -16.87
CA GLU A 130 13.45 -25.72 -17.81
C GLU A 130 13.65 -24.39 -17.07
N ARG A 131 14.65 -23.64 -17.50
CA ARG A 131 14.87 -22.28 -17.01
C ARG A 131 13.84 -21.33 -17.64
N LEU A 132 13.06 -20.66 -16.80
CA LEU A 132 12.07 -19.67 -17.23
C LEU A 132 12.67 -18.26 -17.29
N LEU A 133 13.56 -17.93 -16.35
CA LEU A 133 14.18 -16.61 -16.19
C LEU A 133 15.56 -16.75 -15.58
N GLY A 134 16.49 -15.87 -15.96
CA GLY A 134 17.77 -15.69 -15.29
C GLY A 134 18.19 -14.23 -15.42
N LEU A 135 18.35 -13.54 -14.29
CA LEU A 135 18.63 -12.10 -14.25
C LEU A 135 19.71 -11.76 -13.22
N ALA A 136 20.29 -10.58 -13.38
CA ALA A 136 21.22 -10.00 -12.44
C ALA A 136 20.86 -8.54 -12.16
N MET A 137 20.87 -8.14 -10.90
CA MET A 137 20.56 -6.78 -10.46
C MET A 137 21.68 -6.27 -9.56
N THR A 138 22.05 -5.01 -9.72
CA THR A 138 23.11 -4.38 -8.91
C THR A 138 22.56 -3.18 -8.16
N ALA A 139 22.81 -3.12 -6.85
CA ALA A 139 22.36 -2.01 -6.01
C ALA A 139 23.29 -1.79 -4.82
N ARG A 140 23.21 -0.60 -4.21
CA ARG A 140 23.85 -0.33 -2.92
C ARG A 140 23.15 -1.09 -1.80
N GLY A 141 23.86 -1.30 -0.68
CA GLY A 141 23.32 -2.04 0.48
C GLY A 141 21.97 -1.53 0.99
N ASN A 142 21.74 -0.22 0.97
CA ASN A 142 20.47 0.40 1.40
C ASN A 142 19.30 0.21 0.43
N ALA A 143 19.55 -0.27 -0.79
CA ALA A 143 18.54 -0.52 -1.82
C ALA A 143 18.34 -2.03 -2.08
N MET A 144 18.88 -2.90 -1.23
CA MET A 144 18.76 -4.35 -1.42
C MET A 144 17.32 -4.87 -1.24
N ARG A 145 16.49 -4.19 -0.45
CA ARG A 145 15.04 -4.46 -0.40
C ARG A 145 14.36 -4.12 -1.73
N ASP A 146 14.70 -2.98 -2.33
CA ASP A 146 14.20 -2.61 -3.67
C ASP A 146 14.56 -3.68 -4.71
N VAL A 147 15.75 -4.27 -4.65
CA VAL A 147 16.16 -5.39 -5.51
C VAL A 147 15.31 -6.63 -5.26
N ALA A 148 15.08 -7.00 -4.01
CA ALA A 148 14.28 -8.16 -3.66
C ALA A 148 12.82 -8.03 -4.16
N HIS A 149 12.20 -6.86 -3.99
CA HIS A 149 10.84 -6.60 -4.49
C HIS A 149 10.77 -6.66 -6.02
N GLN A 150 11.74 -6.09 -6.73
CA GLN A 150 11.80 -6.16 -8.20
C GLN A 150 12.03 -7.59 -8.70
N MET A 151 12.85 -8.36 -7.98
CA MET A 151 13.05 -9.78 -8.25
C MET A 151 11.74 -10.56 -8.07
N ALA A 152 10.99 -10.30 -6.99
CA ALA A 152 9.67 -10.89 -6.77
C ALA A 152 8.67 -10.49 -7.85
N ASP A 153 8.68 -9.22 -8.29
CA ASP A 153 7.82 -8.75 -9.39
C ASP A 153 8.11 -9.50 -10.69
N ALA A 154 9.38 -9.69 -11.04
CA ALA A 154 9.78 -10.41 -12.24
C ALA A 154 9.40 -11.91 -12.17
N ILE A 155 9.53 -12.55 -11.01
CA ILE A 155 9.12 -13.95 -10.81
C ILE A 155 7.59 -14.06 -10.93
N TYR A 156 6.85 -13.19 -10.25
CA TYR A 156 5.41 -13.15 -10.27
C TYR A 156 4.87 -12.94 -11.69
N GLU A 157 5.41 -11.98 -12.43
CA GLU A 157 5.02 -11.71 -13.80
C GLU A 157 5.36 -12.86 -14.74
N LYS A 158 6.54 -13.48 -14.58
CA LYS A 158 6.93 -14.61 -15.43
C LYS A 158 5.99 -15.81 -15.28
N ILE A 159 5.47 -16.05 -14.08
CA ILE A 159 4.61 -17.20 -13.77
C ILE A 159 3.13 -16.89 -14.07
N THR A 160 2.67 -15.70 -13.71
CA THR A 160 1.24 -15.35 -13.77
C THR A 160 0.83 -14.60 -15.04
N GLY A 161 1.80 -14.01 -15.75
CA GLY A 161 1.54 -13.08 -16.86
C GLY A 161 1.04 -11.70 -16.44
N VAL A 162 0.95 -11.43 -15.13
CA VAL A 162 0.50 -10.15 -14.58
C VAL A 162 1.68 -9.46 -13.90
N ARG A 163 1.90 -8.18 -14.20
CA ARG A 163 2.96 -7.40 -13.55
C ARG A 163 2.82 -7.42 -12.02
N GLY A 164 3.91 -7.73 -11.32
CA GLY A 164 3.96 -7.69 -9.86
C GLY A 164 3.85 -6.25 -9.32
N ALA A 165 3.34 -6.11 -8.09
CA ALA A 165 3.17 -4.82 -7.41
C ALA A 165 3.93 -4.76 -6.07
N PHE A 166 4.95 -5.60 -5.87
CA PHE A 166 5.73 -5.63 -4.64
C PHE A 166 6.66 -4.42 -4.55
N TRP A 167 7.25 -4.00 -5.67
CA TRP A 167 8.06 -2.77 -5.75
C TRP A 167 7.18 -1.53 -5.95
N THR A 168 6.20 -1.37 -5.06
CA THR A 168 5.34 -0.19 -4.95
C THR A 168 5.42 0.35 -3.53
N ARG A 169 4.67 1.41 -3.27
CA ARG A 169 4.61 2.09 -1.97
C ARG A 169 3.17 2.25 -1.52
N ILE A 170 3.01 2.55 -0.24
CA ILE A 170 1.74 2.96 0.35
C ILE A 170 1.93 4.32 1.01
N ALA A 171 0.91 5.17 0.92
CA ALA A 171 0.78 6.37 1.73
C ALA A 171 -0.30 6.14 2.79
N TYR A 172 -0.13 6.73 3.97
CA TYR A 172 -1.10 6.64 5.05
C TYR A 172 -0.92 7.79 6.04
N VAL A 173 -1.95 8.08 6.82
CA VAL A 173 -1.90 9.08 7.88
C VAL A 173 -1.78 8.40 9.22
N THR A 174 -0.82 8.83 10.04
CA THR A 174 -0.72 8.47 11.45
C THR A 174 -1.32 9.57 12.30
N ALA A 175 -1.97 9.19 13.38
CA ALA A 175 -2.54 10.08 14.37
C ALA A 175 -2.10 9.62 15.76
N SER A 176 -1.44 10.48 16.54
CA SER A 176 -0.85 10.14 17.84
C SER A 176 -1.06 11.26 18.85
N GLY A 177 -1.08 10.96 20.14
CA GLY A 177 -1.37 11.94 21.21
C GLY A 177 -2.83 11.92 21.66
N LYS A 178 -3.22 12.91 22.47
CA LYS A 178 -4.57 13.08 23.03
C LYS A 178 -4.92 14.56 23.15
N GLY A 179 -6.17 14.92 22.90
CA GLY A 179 -6.64 16.31 22.99
C GLY A 179 -5.77 17.25 22.15
N ASP A 180 -5.36 18.38 22.73
CA ASP A 180 -4.55 19.40 22.04
C ASP A 180 -3.10 18.92 21.71
N ALA A 181 -2.67 17.81 22.32
CA ALA A 181 -1.39 17.17 22.00
C ALA A 181 -1.49 16.22 20.81
N MET A 182 -2.65 16.14 20.12
CA MET A 182 -2.79 15.33 18.91
C MET A 182 -1.81 15.80 17.82
N ARG A 183 -1.16 14.85 17.17
CA ARG A 183 -0.22 15.08 16.07
C ARG A 183 -0.53 14.12 14.94
N TYR A 184 -0.49 14.66 13.73
CA TYR A 184 -0.75 13.95 12.49
C TYR A 184 0.50 13.93 11.63
N ALA A 185 0.74 12.83 10.93
CA ALA A 185 1.78 12.78 9.92
C ALA A 185 1.32 11.96 8.70
N LEU A 186 1.55 12.52 7.51
CA LEU A 186 1.47 11.77 6.26
C LEU A 186 2.76 11.00 6.09
N MET A 187 2.64 9.68 5.96
CA MET A 187 3.74 8.74 5.86
C MET A 187 3.72 8.06 4.50
N VAL A 188 4.89 7.63 4.05
CA VAL A 188 5.08 6.75 2.89
C VAL A 188 5.95 5.58 3.32
N ALA A 189 5.56 4.36 2.97
CA ALA A 189 6.33 3.14 3.21
C ALA A 189 6.36 2.28 1.94
N ASP A 190 7.21 1.26 1.92
CA ASP A 190 7.15 0.19 0.92
C ASP A 190 5.80 -0.55 1.02
N SER A 191 5.41 -1.27 -0.03
CA SER A 191 4.10 -1.95 -0.11
C SER A 191 3.84 -2.95 1.02
N ASP A 192 4.91 -3.42 1.66
CA ASP A 192 4.90 -4.33 2.80
C ASP A 192 4.99 -3.62 4.17
N GLY A 193 5.00 -2.28 4.17
CA GLY A 193 5.08 -1.43 5.34
C GLY A 193 6.50 -1.04 5.77
N PHE A 194 7.55 -1.65 5.19
CA PHE A 194 8.93 -1.34 5.56
C PHE A 194 9.37 0.05 5.08
N ASN A 195 10.49 0.53 5.62
CA ASN A 195 11.09 1.82 5.28
C ASN A 195 10.12 3.02 5.39
N PRO A 196 9.35 3.18 6.49
CA PRO A 196 8.43 4.30 6.62
C PRO A 196 9.17 5.63 6.70
N GLN A 197 8.71 6.61 5.91
CA GLN A 197 9.23 7.97 5.83
C GLN A 197 8.11 8.97 6.07
N THR A 198 8.39 10.00 6.86
CA THR A 198 7.45 11.10 7.06
C THR A 198 7.54 12.10 5.92
N ILE A 199 6.42 12.35 5.24
CA ILE A 199 6.30 13.36 4.18
C ILE A 199 5.99 14.74 4.76
N VAL A 200 5.05 14.81 5.71
CA VAL A 200 4.70 16.05 6.41
C VAL A 200 4.14 15.74 7.80
N ARG A 201 4.40 16.63 8.75
CA ARG A 201 3.84 16.62 10.10
C ARG A 201 2.92 17.82 10.28
N SER A 202 1.85 17.64 11.06
CA SER A 202 0.87 18.67 11.34
C SER A 202 0.32 18.53 12.75
N ALA A 203 0.01 19.67 13.38
CA ALA A 203 -0.79 19.70 14.61
C ALA A 203 -2.28 19.48 14.32
N GLU A 204 -2.70 19.78 13.09
CA GLU A 204 -4.07 19.62 12.60
C GLU A 204 -4.22 18.38 11.70
N PRO A 205 -5.44 17.85 11.52
CA PRO A 205 -5.68 16.66 10.70
C PRO A 205 -5.10 16.75 9.28
N LEU A 206 -4.65 15.60 8.79
CA LEU A 206 -4.30 15.35 7.40
C LEU A 206 -5.22 14.25 6.88
N LEU A 207 -5.83 14.41 5.70
CA LEU A 207 -6.80 13.44 5.17
C LEU A 207 -6.57 13.15 3.68
N SER A 208 -7.09 11.99 3.25
CA SER A 208 -7.27 11.62 1.85
C SER A 208 -6.05 11.84 0.96
N PRO A 209 -4.90 11.20 1.27
CA PRO A 209 -3.75 11.26 0.40
C PRO A 209 -4.05 10.59 -0.95
N SER A 210 -3.55 11.18 -2.04
CA SER A 210 -3.70 10.65 -3.40
C SER A 210 -2.39 10.79 -4.17
N TRP A 211 -1.95 9.69 -4.75
CA TRP A 211 -0.71 9.63 -5.53
C TRP A 211 -0.89 10.26 -6.90
N SER A 212 0.09 11.05 -7.35
CA SER A 212 0.23 11.35 -8.77
C SER A 212 0.57 10.07 -9.53
N PRO A 213 0.16 9.93 -10.81
CA PRO A 213 0.35 8.69 -11.58
C PRO A 213 1.82 8.35 -11.84
N ASP A 214 2.72 9.33 -11.76
CA ASP A 214 4.18 9.13 -11.83
C ASP A 214 4.81 8.72 -10.48
N GLY A 215 4.02 8.67 -9.41
CA GLY A 215 4.45 8.30 -8.07
C GLY A 215 5.38 9.31 -7.37
N ASN A 216 5.55 10.53 -7.91
CA ASN A 216 6.49 11.51 -7.34
C ASN A 216 5.83 12.56 -6.42
N LYS A 217 4.49 12.64 -6.40
CA LYS A 217 3.75 13.63 -5.62
C LYS A 217 2.58 12.98 -4.87
N LEU A 218 2.21 13.60 -3.76
CA LEU A 218 1.00 13.31 -3.01
C LEU A 218 0.14 14.58 -2.94
N ALA A 219 -1.13 14.47 -3.34
CA ALA A 219 -2.15 15.44 -2.98
C ALA A 219 -2.77 15.02 -1.64
N TYR A 220 -3.11 15.97 -0.77
CA TYR A 220 -3.76 15.67 0.50
C TYR A 220 -4.50 16.90 1.05
N VAL A 221 -5.43 16.66 1.97
CA VAL A 221 -6.12 17.70 2.71
C VAL A 221 -5.35 18.04 3.98
N SER A 222 -5.22 19.33 4.29
CA SER A 222 -4.67 19.84 5.54
C SER A 222 -5.59 20.89 6.15
N PHE A 223 -5.68 20.90 7.47
CA PHE A 223 -6.46 21.86 8.26
C PHE A 223 -5.57 22.91 8.95
N GLU A 224 -4.27 22.96 8.63
CA GLU A 224 -3.29 23.85 9.28
C GLU A 224 -3.61 25.35 9.20
N ARG A 225 -4.51 25.74 8.29
CA ARG A 225 -4.96 27.14 8.11
C ARG A 225 -6.34 27.39 8.75
N GLY A 226 -6.82 26.49 9.61
CA GLY A 226 -8.13 26.55 10.27
C GLY A 226 -9.32 26.09 9.43
N ASN A 227 -9.18 26.03 8.09
CA ASN A 227 -10.15 25.43 7.17
C ASN A 227 -9.47 24.34 6.33
N SER A 228 -10.25 23.42 5.76
CA SER A 228 -9.74 22.40 4.84
C SER A 228 -9.13 23.05 3.59
N ALA A 229 -7.88 22.71 3.29
CA ALA A 229 -7.16 23.13 2.10
C ALA A 229 -6.47 21.93 1.44
N ILE A 230 -6.36 21.93 0.11
CA ILE A 230 -5.68 20.87 -0.64
C ILE A 230 -4.27 21.32 -0.98
N TYR A 231 -3.29 20.47 -0.67
CA TYR A 231 -1.89 20.64 -1.03
C TYR A 231 -1.44 19.53 -1.96
N ILE A 232 -0.47 19.83 -2.83
CA ILE A 232 0.33 18.84 -3.55
C ILE A 232 1.77 18.96 -3.06
N GLN A 233 2.40 17.85 -2.71
CA GLN A 233 3.78 17.82 -2.24
C GLN A 233 4.60 16.80 -3.02
N ASN A 234 5.80 17.21 -3.47
CA ASN A 234 6.78 16.32 -4.05
C ASN A 234 7.47 15.52 -2.94
N ILE A 235 7.41 14.20 -3.03
CA ILE A 235 7.89 13.31 -1.97
C ILE A 235 9.42 13.27 -1.85
N SER A 236 10.13 13.60 -2.92
CA SER A 236 11.60 13.53 -2.96
C SER A 236 12.28 14.84 -2.54
N THR A 237 11.67 15.98 -2.87
CA THR A 237 12.24 17.30 -2.57
C THR A 237 11.57 17.98 -1.37
N GLY A 238 10.38 17.52 -0.98
CA GLY A 238 9.55 18.18 0.02
C GLY A 238 8.84 19.44 -0.49
N ALA A 239 9.05 19.84 -1.75
CA ALA A 239 8.39 21.02 -2.32
C ALA A 239 6.87 20.89 -2.24
N ARG A 240 6.21 21.90 -1.67
CA ARG A 240 4.78 21.89 -1.34
C ARG A 240 4.07 23.06 -2.00
N GLU A 241 2.93 22.79 -2.63
CA GLU A 241 2.09 23.75 -3.34
C GLU A 241 0.67 23.74 -2.74
N LEU A 242 0.12 24.92 -2.45
CA LEU A 242 -1.29 25.09 -2.11
C LEU A 242 -2.12 25.09 -3.40
N VAL A 243 -3.06 24.15 -3.53
CA VAL A 243 -3.89 23.98 -4.73
C VAL A 243 -5.23 24.69 -4.58
N THR A 244 -5.95 24.44 -3.48
CA THR A 244 -7.23 25.08 -3.19
C THR A 244 -7.40 25.39 -1.70
N SER A 245 -8.09 26.50 -1.44
CA SER A 245 -8.50 26.93 -0.08
C SER A 245 -9.75 27.82 -0.15
N PHE A 246 -10.76 27.41 -0.94
CA PHE A 246 -12.01 28.15 -1.02
C PHE A 246 -12.75 28.11 0.33
N ARG A 247 -13.69 29.03 0.55
CA ARG A 247 -14.58 28.95 1.72
C ARG A 247 -15.39 27.64 1.67
N GLY A 248 -15.45 26.95 2.80
CA GLY A 248 -16.15 25.66 2.93
C GLY A 248 -15.21 24.46 2.76
N ILE A 249 -15.77 23.34 2.33
CA ILE A 249 -15.07 22.07 2.15
C ILE A 249 -14.17 22.16 0.93
N ASN A 250 -12.92 21.72 1.10
CA ASN A 250 -11.95 21.43 0.04
C ASN A 250 -11.34 20.06 0.38
N SER A 251 -11.82 19.00 -0.24
CA SER A 251 -11.47 17.63 0.19
C SER A 251 -11.33 16.64 -0.97
N ALA A 252 -10.93 15.41 -0.61
CA ALA A 252 -10.88 14.24 -1.47
C ALA A 252 -10.22 14.49 -2.84
N PRO A 253 -8.95 14.93 -2.88
CA PRO A 253 -8.23 15.08 -4.14
C PRO A 253 -7.97 13.73 -4.80
N ALA A 254 -8.11 13.65 -6.12
CA ALA A 254 -7.76 12.50 -6.93
C ALA A 254 -7.12 12.93 -8.26
N PHE A 255 -5.87 12.51 -8.48
CA PHE A 255 -5.18 12.78 -9.74
C PHE A 255 -5.83 12.04 -10.92
N SER A 256 -5.91 12.70 -12.07
CA SER A 256 -6.24 12.01 -13.31
C SER A 256 -5.12 11.03 -13.71
N PRO A 257 -5.42 9.96 -14.46
CA PRO A 257 -4.41 8.97 -14.86
C PRO A 257 -3.26 9.56 -15.69
N ASP A 258 -3.51 10.66 -16.40
CA ASP A 258 -2.49 11.39 -17.18
C ASP A 258 -1.75 12.47 -16.38
N GLY A 259 -2.10 12.67 -15.10
CA GLY A 259 -1.45 13.59 -14.18
C GLY A 259 -1.69 15.07 -14.46
N ARG A 260 -2.53 15.42 -15.44
CA ARG A 260 -2.80 16.81 -15.84
C ARG A 260 -3.90 17.48 -15.02
N LYS A 261 -4.79 16.71 -14.41
CA LYS A 261 -5.95 17.22 -13.69
C LYS A 261 -6.05 16.65 -12.28
N LEU A 262 -6.78 17.36 -11.44
CA LEU A 262 -7.14 16.94 -10.08
C LEU A 262 -8.66 17.02 -9.93
N ALA A 263 -9.32 15.88 -9.75
CA ALA A 263 -10.70 15.85 -9.28
C ALA A 263 -10.70 16.10 -7.77
N LEU A 264 -11.67 16.84 -7.27
CA LEU A 264 -11.75 17.23 -5.87
C LEU A 264 -13.17 17.64 -5.49
N THR A 265 -13.49 17.58 -4.20
CA THR A 265 -14.78 18.00 -3.66
C THR A 265 -14.69 19.42 -3.13
N LEU A 266 -15.56 20.31 -3.62
CA LEU A 266 -15.71 21.67 -3.08
C LEU A 266 -17.15 21.93 -2.66
N SER A 267 -17.33 22.63 -1.55
CA SER A 267 -18.65 23.17 -1.17
C SER A 267 -18.83 24.66 -1.52
N ARG A 268 -18.03 25.19 -2.46
CA ARG A 268 -18.01 26.62 -2.79
C ARG A 268 -19.30 27.14 -3.44
N SER A 269 -20.13 26.24 -3.96
CA SER A 269 -21.43 26.50 -4.60
C SER A 269 -22.61 26.34 -3.63
N GLY A 270 -22.37 26.06 -2.34
CA GLY A 270 -23.40 25.94 -1.30
C GLY A 270 -23.45 24.54 -0.66
N ASN A 271 -23.32 23.49 -1.47
CA ASN A 271 -23.23 22.09 -1.06
C ASN A 271 -21.98 21.42 -1.69
N PRO A 272 -21.50 20.28 -1.17
CA PRO A 272 -20.40 19.54 -1.77
C PRO A 272 -20.71 19.05 -3.18
N GLU A 273 -19.85 19.43 -4.12
CA GLU A 273 -19.92 19.06 -5.53
C GLU A 273 -18.54 18.58 -6.03
N ILE A 274 -18.53 17.83 -7.12
CA ILE A 274 -17.33 17.38 -7.80
C ILE A 274 -16.84 18.47 -8.75
N TYR A 275 -15.58 18.85 -8.59
CA TYR A 275 -14.87 19.73 -9.49
C TYR A 275 -13.64 19.03 -10.07
N VAL A 276 -13.21 19.48 -11.23
CA VAL A 276 -11.93 19.12 -11.83
C VAL A 276 -11.12 20.38 -12.05
N MET A 277 -9.90 20.40 -11.51
CA MET A 277 -8.92 21.45 -11.75
C MET A 277 -7.87 20.97 -12.76
N ASP A 278 -7.62 21.76 -13.79
CA ASP A 278 -6.43 21.61 -14.63
C ASP A 278 -5.20 22.15 -13.88
N LEU A 279 -4.18 21.31 -13.70
CA LEU A 279 -3.05 21.65 -12.82
C LEU A 279 -2.09 22.67 -13.43
N GLY A 280 -2.06 22.81 -14.76
CA GLY A 280 -1.20 23.76 -15.47
C GLY A 280 -1.80 25.17 -15.50
N SER A 281 -3.04 25.28 -15.99
CA SER A 281 -3.79 26.53 -16.13
C SER A 281 -4.48 27.00 -14.85
N LYS A 282 -4.67 26.08 -13.88
CA LYS A 282 -5.52 26.28 -12.69
C LYS A 282 -7.00 26.50 -13.01
N GLN A 283 -7.43 26.24 -14.24
CA GLN A 283 -8.84 26.31 -14.62
C GLN A 283 -9.64 25.28 -13.80
N LEU A 284 -10.75 25.72 -13.23
CA LEU A 284 -11.64 24.89 -12.42
C LEU A 284 -12.98 24.70 -13.14
N THR A 285 -13.38 23.45 -13.33
CA THR A 285 -14.66 23.06 -13.95
C THR A 285 -15.51 22.31 -12.94
N GLN A 286 -16.76 22.72 -12.77
CA GLN A 286 -17.75 22.00 -11.96
C GLN A 286 -18.35 20.86 -12.80
N LEU A 287 -18.28 19.62 -12.31
CA LEU A 287 -18.83 18.45 -13.01
C LEU A 287 -20.24 18.08 -12.55
N THR A 288 -20.58 18.36 -11.30
CA THR A 288 -21.88 18.04 -10.71
C THR A 288 -22.55 19.30 -10.17
N ASN A 289 -23.88 19.35 -10.28
CA ASN A 289 -24.69 20.44 -9.76
C ASN A 289 -26.06 19.87 -9.36
N HIS A 290 -26.19 19.50 -8.10
CA HIS A 290 -27.35 18.84 -7.54
C HIS A 290 -27.46 19.16 -6.04
N PHE A 291 -28.66 19.25 -5.47
CA PHE A 291 -28.83 19.55 -4.03
C PHE A 291 -28.28 18.48 -3.06
N ALA A 292 -27.76 17.37 -3.60
CA ALA A 292 -27.23 16.23 -2.85
C ALA A 292 -25.78 16.50 -2.44
N ILE A 293 -25.22 15.63 -1.61
CA ILE A 293 -23.78 15.62 -1.34
C ILE A 293 -23.12 14.77 -2.41
N ASP A 294 -22.27 15.38 -3.23
CA ASP A 294 -21.38 14.67 -4.16
C ASP A 294 -19.93 14.81 -3.68
N THR A 295 -19.28 13.68 -3.35
CA THR A 295 -17.95 13.66 -2.71
C THR A 295 -17.12 12.45 -3.09
N GLU A 296 -15.86 12.40 -2.64
CA GLU A 296 -14.95 11.25 -2.78
C GLU A 296 -14.75 10.82 -4.25
N PRO A 297 -14.35 11.76 -5.14
CA PRO A 297 -14.13 11.43 -6.53
C PRO A 297 -12.93 10.50 -6.72
N THR A 298 -13.02 9.61 -7.70
CA THR A 298 -11.91 8.82 -8.23
C THR A 298 -12.05 8.69 -9.73
N TRP A 299 -10.93 8.63 -10.45
CA TRP A 299 -10.95 8.57 -11.91
C TRP A 299 -11.16 7.15 -12.41
N ALA A 300 -11.85 7.03 -13.55
CA ALA A 300 -11.72 5.85 -14.39
C ALA A 300 -10.25 5.73 -14.86
N PRO A 301 -9.70 4.50 -15.02
CA PRO A 301 -8.30 4.32 -15.41
C PRO A 301 -7.94 4.92 -16.77
N ASP A 302 -8.92 5.03 -17.67
CA ASP A 302 -8.79 5.65 -18.99
C ASP A 302 -8.96 7.18 -18.97
N GLY A 303 -9.32 7.75 -17.81
CA GLY A 303 -9.58 9.18 -17.65
C GLY A 303 -10.90 9.67 -18.27
N SER A 304 -11.76 8.78 -18.75
CA SER A 304 -13.00 9.14 -19.46
C SER A 304 -14.12 9.60 -18.53
N ALA A 305 -14.10 9.15 -17.27
CA ALA A 305 -15.13 9.41 -16.28
C ALA A 305 -14.56 9.61 -14.87
N VAL A 306 -15.37 10.23 -14.01
CA VAL A 306 -15.13 10.35 -12.57
C VAL A 306 -16.24 9.60 -11.84
N TYR A 307 -15.85 8.63 -11.01
CA TYR A 307 -16.72 7.96 -10.05
C TYR A 307 -16.71 8.73 -8.74
N PHE A 308 -17.84 8.76 -8.03
CA PHE A 308 -17.96 9.53 -6.79
C PHE A 308 -19.10 8.98 -5.92
N THR A 309 -19.06 9.29 -4.63
CA THR A 309 -20.14 8.99 -3.68
C THR A 309 -21.20 10.08 -3.77
N SER A 310 -22.48 9.68 -3.88
CA SER A 310 -23.62 10.60 -3.86
C SER A 310 -24.79 10.05 -3.06
N ASP A 311 -25.46 10.90 -2.30
CA ASP A 311 -26.70 10.58 -1.58
C ASP A 311 -27.98 11.00 -2.34
N ARG A 312 -27.88 11.39 -3.61
CA ARG A 312 -29.02 11.85 -4.43
C ARG A 312 -30.19 10.85 -4.54
N GLY A 313 -29.90 9.56 -4.35
CA GLY A 313 -30.90 8.49 -4.29
C GLY A 313 -31.46 8.21 -2.89
N GLY A 314 -31.18 9.07 -1.91
CA GLY A 314 -31.58 8.98 -0.51
C GLY A 314 -30.52 8.39 0.42
N ARG A 315 -29.68 7.47 -0.06
CA ARG A 315 -28.52 6.94 0.70
C ARG A 315 -27.25 7.01 -0.16
N PRO A 316 -26.05 7.15 0.45
CA PRO A 316 -24.80 7.15 -0.28
C PRO A 316 -24.61 5.93 -1.17
N GLN A 317 -24.37 6.19 -2.45
CA GLN A 317 -24.13 5.19 -3.49
C GLN A 317 -23.05 5.72 -4.41
N VAL A 318 -22.42 4.84 -5.19
CA VAL A 318 -21.46 5.25 -6.20
C VAL A 318 -22.21 5.67 -7.46
N TYR A 319 -21.85 6.83 -7.97
CA TYR A 319 -22.26 7.38 -9.26
C TYR A 319 -21.02 7.61 -10.12
N LYS A 320 -21.25 7.83 -11.41
CA LYS A 320 -20.21 8.28 -12.35
C LYS A 320 -20.73 9.43 -13.21
N VAL A 321 -19.82 10.29 -13.65
CA VAL A 321 -20.07 11.36 -14.63
C VAL A 321 -18.92 11.38 -15.63
N GLY A 322 -19.19 11.77 -16.88
CA GLY A 322 -18.12 11.96 -17.86
C GLY A 322 -17.12 13.01 -17.40
N ALA A 323 -15.84 12.85 -17.76
CA ALA A 323 -14.79 13.80 -17.40
C ALA A 323 -15.01 15.21 -17.99
N GLY A 324 -15.79 15.31 -19.07
CA GLY A 324 -16.27 16.57 -19.64
C GLY A 324 -17.58 17.10 -19.04
N GLY A 325 -18.12 16.44 -18.01
CA GLY A 325 -19.43 16.71 -17.44
C GLY A 325 -20.54 15.85 -18.05
N GLY A 326 -21.78 16.29 -17.85
CA GLY A 326 -23.00 15.60 -18.29
C GLY A 326 -23.83 15.05 -17.13
N SER A 327 -24.82 14.22 -17.46
CA SER A 327 -25.68 13.59 -16.47
C SER A 327 -24.92 12.53 -15.68
N ALA A 328 -25.08 12.54 -14.36
CA ALA A 328 -24.50 11.53 -13.50
C ALA A 328 -25.38 10.27 -13.43
N GLU A 329 -24.73 9.11 -13.55
CA GLU A 329 -25.35 7.79 -13.63
C GLU A 329 -25.04 6.98 -12.38
N ARG A 330 -26.04 6.29 -11.82
CA ARG A 330 -25.82 5.42 -10.67
C ARG A 330 -25.09 4.14 -11.09
N VAL A 331 -24.08 3.76 -10.33
CA VAL A 331 -23.24 2.57 -10.59
C VAL A 331 -23.59 1.42 -9.66
N THR A 332 -23.84 1.70 -8.37
CA THR A 332 -24.10 0.64 -7.37
C THR A 332 -25.58 0.52 -7.04
N PHE A 333 -26.14 -0.67 -7.22
CA PHE A 333 -27.55 -0.98 -6.97
C PHE A 333 -27.77 -2.01 -5.85
N GLN A 334 -26.71 -2.72 -5.43
CA GLN A 334 -26.71 -3.63 -4.30
C GLN A 334 -26.04 -2.96 -3.09
N GLY A 335 -26.53 -3.27 -1.89
CA GLY A 335 -26.05 -2.65 -0.65
C GLY A 335 -26.76 -1.34 -0.33
N ASN A 336 -26.96 -1.11 0.96
CA ASN A 336 -27.74 0.03 1.46
C ASN A 336 -26.94 1.34 1.56
N TYR A 337 -25.62 1.25 1.51
CA TYR A 337 -24.67 2.36 1.58
C TYR A 337 -23.41 1.90 0.87
N ASN A 338 -22.93 2.64 -0.13
CA ASN A 338 -21.67 2.39 -0.82
C ASN A 338 -20.95 3.73 -1.00
N ALA A 339 -19.76 3.86 -0.40
CA ALA A 339 -18.96 5.09 -0.43
C ALA A 339 -17.46 4.81 -0.63
N LYS A 340 -16.66 5.87 -0.74
CA LYS A 340 -15.21 5.84 -0.97
C LYS A 340 -14.81 4.86 -2.09
N PRO A 341 -15.33 5.05 -3.33
CA PRO A 341 -15.02 4.14 -4.42
C PRO A 341 -13.52 4.17 -4.74
N SER A 342 -12.95 2.98 -4.94
CA SER A 342 -11.64 2.78 -5.55
C SER A 342 -11.83 1.90 -6.78
N VAL A 343 -11.42 2.38 -7.95
CA VAL A 343 -11.57 1.68 -9.23
C VAL A 343 -10.28 0.96 -9.57
N SER A 344 -10.36 -0.30 -9.98
CA SER A 344 -9.19 -1.08 -10.38
C SER A 344 -8.57 -0.53 -11.67
N TYR A 345 -7.27 -0.75 -11.86
CA TYR A 345 -6.55 -0.27 -13.05
C TYR A 345 -7.13 -0.79 -14.39
N ASP A 346 -7.76 -1.97 -14.38
CA ASP A 346 -8.43 -2.53 -15.57
C ASP A 346 -9.87 -2.00 -15.78
N GLY A 347 -10.38 -1.17 -14.86
CA GLY A 347 -11.74 -0.59 -14.91
C GLY A 347 -12.87 -1.60 -14.63
N LYS A 348 -12.55 -2.85 -14.31
CA LYS A 348 -13.52 -3.95 -14.18
C LYS A 348 -13.99 -4.17 -12.74
N LYS A 349 -13.32 -3.58 -11.76
CA LYS A 349 -13.64 -3.78 -10.34
C LYS A 349 -13.74 -2.45 -9.62
N ILE A 350 -14.67 -2.37 -8.68
CA ILE A 350 -14.85 -1.22 -7.80
C ILE A 350 -14.91 -1.74 -6.36
N ALA A 351 -13.94 -1.34 -5.54
CA ALA A 351 -13.97 -1.56 -4.11
C ALA A 351 -14.64 -0.36 -3.42
N VAL A 352 -15.47 -0.62 -2.43
CA VAL A 352 -16.23 0.40 -1.69
C VAL A 352 -16.27 0.08 -0.20
N ALA A 353 -16.44 1.11 0.63
CA ALA A 353 -16.94 0.93 1.99
C ALA A 353 -18.47 0.73 1.92
N GLN A 354 -18.93 -0.49 2.22
CA GLN A 354 -20.33 -0.89 2.19
C GLN A 354 -20.84 -1.19 3.60
N GLY A 355 -22.03 -0.70 3.96
CA GLY A 355 -22.50 -0.89 5.32
C GLY A 355 -23.91 -0.45 5.67
N SER A 356 -24.24 -0.61 6.95
CA SER A 356 -25.44 -0.05 7.59
C SER A 356 -25.27 -0.05 9.11
N GLY A 357 -25.87 0.93 9.81
CA GLY A 357 -26.00 0.90 11.28
C GLY A 357 -24.68 0.69 12.02
N ASN A 358 -23.66 1.51 11.72
CA ASN A 358 -22.30 1.45 12.28
C ASN A 358 -21.49 0.17 11.97
N SER A 359 -21.90 -0.59 10.96
CA SER A 359 -21.10 -1.69 10.42
C SER A 359 -20.77 -1.43 8.96
N TYR A 360 -19.49 -1.19 8.69
CA TYR A 360 -18.90 -0.90 7.38
C TYR A 360 -17.77 -1.90 7.09
N LYS A 361 -17.86 -2.51 5.91
CA LYS A 361 -16.94 -3.51 5.38
C LYS A 361 -16.42 -3.04 4.03
N ILE A 362 -15.27 -3.54 3.62
CA ILE A 362 -14.82 -3.42 2.25
C ILE A 362 -15.56 -4.48 1.42
N ALA A 363 -16.33 -4.01 0.45
CA ALA A 363 -16.99 -4.84 -0.53
C ALA A 363 -16.40 -4.57 -1.92
N LEU A 364 -16.46 -5.57 -2.78
CA LEU A 364 -15.95 -5.54 -4.14
C LEU A 364 -17.09 -5.83 -5.11
N MET A 365 -17.26 -4.93 -6.07
CA MET A 365 -18.10 -5.15 -7.25
C MET A 365 -17.19 -5.51 -8.42
N ASP A 366 -17.36 -6.70 -9.00
CA ASP A 366 -16.59 -7.19 -10.16
C ASP A 366 -17.51 -7.37 -11.37
N SER A 367 -17.24 -6.63 -12.45
CA SER A 367 -17.96 -6.69 -13.72
C SER A 367 -17.16 -7.36 -14.85
N SER A 368 -16.07 -8.06 -14.53
CA SER A 368 -15.19 -8.71 -15.52
C SER A 368 -15.89 -9.78 -16.37
N LEU A 369 -17.00 -10.36 -15.88
CA LEU A 369 -17.80 -11.38 -16.57
C LEU A 369 -19.15 -10.82 -17.09
N GLY A 370 -19.24 -9.50 -17.29
CA GLY A 370 -20.46 -8.82 -17.73
C GLY A 370 -21.28 -8.30 -16.54
N SER A 371 -22.19 -9.11 -16.01
CA SER A 371 -23.04 -8.69 -14.88
C SER A 371 -22.24 -8.49 -13.59
N PRO A 372 -22.41 -7.36 -12.88
CA PRO A 372 -21.70 -7.09 -11.64
C PRO A 372 -21.96 -8.15 -10.56
N ARG A 373 -20.89 -8.68 -9.97
CA ARG A 373 -20.93 -9.62 -8.84
C ARG A 373 -20.32 -8.97 -7.61
N TRP A 374 -20.97 -9.18 -6.46
CA TRP A 374 -20.53 -8.62 -5.19
C TRP A 374 -19.88 -9.67 -4.30
N SER A 375 -18.73 -9.32 -3.73
CA SER A 375 -18.09 -10.08 -2.66
C SER A 375 -17.71 -9.14 -1.51
N THR A 376 -17.60 -9.70 -0.30
CA THR A 376 -17.08 -8.98 0.87
C THR A 376 -15.61 -9.34 1.04
N LEU A 377 -14.73 -8.34 1.08
CA LEU A 377 -13.29 -8.55 1.23
C LEU A 377 -12.82 -8.47 2.68
N SER A 378 -13.53 -7.72 3.54
CA SER A 378 -13.11 -7.51 4.92
C SER A 378 -14.14 -7.98 5.94
N PRO A 379 -13.71 -8.52 7.11
CA PRO A 379 -14.62 -9.00 8.13
C PRO A 379 -15.02 -7.93 9.16
N GLY A 380 -14.28 -6.82 9.27
CA GLY A 380 -14.44 -5.81 10.31
C GLY A 380 -15.68 -4.94 10.13
N SER A 381 -16.12 -4.26 11.19
CA SER A 381 -17.30 -3.40 11.18
C SER A 381 -16.99 -1.92 11.03
N LEU A 382 -15.72 -1.53 11.00
CA LEU A 382 -15.29 -0.14 10.86
C LEU A 382 -14.15 -0.07 9.84
N ASP A 383 -14.35 -0.77 8.72
CA ASP A 383 -13.39 -0.88 7.63
C ASP A 383 -13.74 0.15 6.56
N GLU A 384 -12.74 0.92 6.12
CA GLU A 384 -12.95 2.05 5.23
C GLU A 384 -11.75 2.34 4.31
N SER A 385 -11.97 3.27 3.37
CA SER A 385 -10.94 3.83 2.49
C SER A 385 -10.17 2.76 1.70
N PRO A 386 -10.86 1.93 0.89
CA PRO A 386 -10.18 0.95 0.05
C PRO A 386 -9.32 1.64 -1.01
N SER A 387 -8.18 1.04 -1.34
CA SER A 387 -7.26 1.51 -2.38
C SER A 387 -6.64 0.31 -3.11
N PHE A 388 -6.85 0.23 -4.42
CA PHE A 388 -6.29 -0.85 -5.24
C PHE A 388 -4.78 -0.70 -5.44
N SER A 389 -4.07 -1.82 -5.33
CA SER A 389 -2.75 -1.99 -5.94
C SER A 389 -2.81 -1.79 -7.47
N PRO A 390 -1.70 -1.37 -8.11
CA PRO A 390 -1.70 -1.01 -9.53
C PRO A 390 -1.86 -2.20 -10.50
N ASN A 391 -1.79 -3.45 -10.01
CA ASN A 391 -2.16 -4.65 -10.78
C ASN A 391 -3.57 -5.18 -10.44
N ALA A 392 -4.32 -4.47 -9.59
CA ALA A 392 -5.66 -4.82 -9.13
C ALA A 392 -5.77 -6.18 -8.40
N SER A 393 -4.65 -6.76 -7.94
CA SER A 393 -4.67 -8.06 -7.24
C SER A 393 -4.88 -7.92 -5.74
N MET A 394 -4.53 -6.77 -5.17
CA MET A 394 -4.66 -6.43 -3.75
C MET A 394 -5.46 -5.13 -3.55
N VAL A 395 -6.17 -5.05 -2.43
CA VAL A 395 -6.85 -3.86 -1.90
C VAL A 395 -6.30 -3.55 -0.51
N LEU A 396 -5.74 -2.36 -0.35
CA LEU A 396 -5.35 -1.79 0.94
C LEU A 396 -6.54 -1.07 1.55
N TYR A 397 -6.76 -1.18 2.86
CA TYR A 397 -7.82 -0.47 3.57
C TYR A 397 -7.44 -0.21 5.03
N ALA A 398 -8.13 0.75 5.64
CA ALA A 398 -8.03 1.02 7.07
C ALA A 398 -9.13 0.24 7.82
N ALA A 399 -8.78 -0.28 8.99
CA ALA A 399 -9.70 -0.98 9.89
C ALA A 399 -9.46 -0.53 11.33
N ARG A 400 -10.36 -0.90 12.24
CA ARG A 400 -10.15 -0.73 13.69
C ARG A 400 -9.98 -2.05 14.41
N GLU A 401 -8.95 -2.15 15.22
CA GLU A 401 -8.63 -3.31 16.04
C GLU A 401 -8.22 -2.85 17.45
N GLY A 402 -8.88 -3.36 18.48
CA GLY A 402 -8.57 -2.98 19.88
C GLY A 402 -8.68 -1.46 20.15
N GLY A 403 -9.51 -0.74 19.41
CA GLY A 403 -9.67 0.72 19.51
C GLY A 403 -8.59 1.54 18.80
N ARG A 404 -7.69 0.91 18.05
CA ARG A 404 -6.66 1.59 17.22
C ARG A 404 -6.94 1.34 15.74
N GLY A 405 -6.65 2.32 14.89
CA GLY A 405 -6.65 2.12 13.45
C GLY A 405 -5.40 1.39 12.99
N VAL A 406 -5.62 0.43 12.11
CA VAL A 406 -4.62 -0.46 11.52
C VAL A 406 -4.85 -0.53 10.02
N LEU A 407 -3.83 -0.90 9.27
CA LEU A 407 -3.97 -1.15 7.84
C LEU A 407 -4.00 -2.64 7.55
N TYR A 408 -4.81 -3.00 6.56
CA TYR A 408 -4.86 -4.34 6.02
C TYR A 408 -4.73 -4.29 4.51
N ALA A 409 -3.99 -5.24 3.94
CA ALA A 409 -4.04 -5.57 2.53
C ALA A 409 -4.79 -6.89 2.36
N VAL A 410 -5.72 -6.96 1.42
CA VAL A 410 -6.48 -8.18 1.12
C VAL A 410 -6.47 -8.44 -0.39
N SER A 411 -6.35 -9.70 -0.78
CA SER A 411 -6.44 -10.08 -2.18
C SER A 411 -7.84 -9.79 -2.73
N ALA A 412 -7.94 -9.43 -4.00
CA ALA A 412 -9.22 -9.11 -4.65
C ALA A 412 -10.19 -10.32 -4.69
N ASP A 413 -9.67 -11.54 -4.51
CA ASP A 413 -10.46 -12.77 -4.37
C ASP A 413 -10.79 -13.13 -2.91
N ALA A 414 -10.45 -12.26 -1.95
CA ALA A 414 -10.64 -12.40 -0.51
C ALA A 414 -9.96 -13.61 0.15
N ARG A 415 -9.04 -14.30 -0.53
CA ARG A 415 -8.41 -15.54 -0.02
C ARG A 415 -7.27 -15.29 0.95
N VAL A 416 -6.56 -14.18 0.80
CA VAL A 416 -5.41 -13.84 1.64
C VAL A 416 -5.57 -12.43 2.15
N ARG A 417 -5.37 -12.27 3.44
CA ARG A 417 -5.38 -10.99 4.12
C ARG A 417 -4.13 -10.85 4.96
N GLN A 418 -3.55 -9.66 4.91
CA GLN A 418 -2.33 -9.32 5.61
C GLN A 418 -2.60 -8.11 6.51
N ARG A 419 -2.23 -8.23 7.77
CA ARG A 419 -2.18 -7.09 8.69
C ARG A 419 -0.86 -6.35 8.51
N LEU A 420 -0.92 -5.04 8.27
CA LEU A 420 0.24 -4.16 8.24
C LEU A 420 0.33 -3.48 9.61
N VAL A 421 1.15 -4.03 10.49
CA VAL A 421 1.52 -3.33 11.73
C VAL A 421 2.41 -2.16 11.32
N LEU A 422 2.12 -0.96 11.81
CA LEU A 422 2.94 0.21 11.59
C LEU A 422 3.33 0.75 12.96
N ALA A 423 4.61 1.13 13.11
CA ALA A 423 5.29 1.18 14.41
C ALA A 423 4.64 2.07 15.47
N ASP A 424 3.93 3.14 15.10
CA ASP A 424 3.36 4.08 16.07
C ASP A 424 2.07 4.77 15.57
N GLY A 425 1.10 4.90 16.48
CA GLY A 425 -0.11 5.70 16.28
C GLY A 425 -1.30 4.97 15.65
N ASP A 426 -2.44 5.66 15.60
CA ASP A 426 -3.64 5.25 14.91
C ASP A 426 -3.49 5.54 13.41
N VAL A 427 -3.57 4.50 12.57
CA VAL A 427 -3.34 4.61 11.12
C VAL A 427 -4.65 4.63 10.35
N ARG A 428 -4.74 5.51 9.35
CA ARG A 428 -5.94 5.74 8.54
C ARG A 428 -5.61 6.28 7.14
N GLU A 429 -6.65 6.42 6.32
CA GLU A 429 -6.62 7.08 5.01
C GLU A 429 -5.51 6.53 4.09
N PRO A 430 -5.44 5.20 3.85
CA PRO A 430 -4.39 4.63 3.03
C PRO A 430 -4.59 4.90 1.53
N ALA A 431 -3.48 4.99 0.80
CA ALA A 431 -3.46 5.03 -0.65
C ALA A 431 -2.29 4.22 -1.21
N TRP A 432 -2.57 3.25 -2.07
CA TRP A 432 -1.55 2.47 -2.78
C TRP A 432 -0.96 3.30 -3.91
N SER A 433 0.36 3.28 -4.07
CA SER A 433 1.05 4.01 -5.14
C SER A 433 0.83 3.34 -6.50
N PRO A 434 0.99 4.09 -7.61
CA PRO A 434 1.23 3.49 -8.92
C PRO A 434 2.55 2.71 -8.93
N TYR A 435 2.84 2.05 -10.04
CA TYR A 435 4.16 1.44 -10.26
C TYR A 435 5.27 2.48 -10.15
N ARG A 436 6.38 2.08 -9.53
CA ARG A 436 7.63 2.85 -9.57
C ARG A 436 8.23 2.75 -10.97
N THR A 437 8.75 3.87 -11.46
CA THR A 437 9.59 3.92 -12.66
C THR A 437 11.06 3.84 -12.22
N GLN A 438 11.84 2.96 -12.84
CA GLN A 438 13.29 2.98 -12.70
C GLN A 438 13.79 4.29 -13.29
N ARG A 439 14.62 5.02 -12.53
CA ARG A 439 15.27 6.25 -12.98
C ARG A 439 16.65 5.96 -13.52
#